data_AF-A0AAD9GNZ4-F1
#
_entry.id   AF-A0AAD9GNZ4-F1
#
_cell.length_a   1.000
_cell.length_b   1.000
_cell.length_c   1.000
_cell.angle_alpha   90.00
_cell.angle_beta   90.00
_cell.angle_gamma   90.00
#
_symmetry.space_group_name_H-M   'P 1'
#
loop_
_entity.id
_entity.type
_entity.pdbx_description
1 polymer ?
#
loop_
_entity_poly.entity_id
_entity_poly.type
_entity_poly.pdbx_seq_one_letter_code
_entity_poly.pdbx_strand_id
1 'polypeptide(L)'
;MFQRLNPHQTNPVGYMYRRNHPGLSVVKELADRYMAWFDEMKEEDKRRREELKNQVDDEAFQTVMNTKKRGIVQAEEVLATPTKKQKSKELDNFYRFQTREEKRHQLKTLRERFEEDRQLVEKMKKANKFRPE
;
A
#
# COMPACT_ATOMS: atom_id res chain seq x y z
N MET A 1 -39.73 -49.10 -14.98
CA MET A 1 -39.37 -48.39 -16.23
C MET A 1 -38.27 -47.38 -15.92
N PHE A 2 -37.01 -47.70 -16.22
CA PHE A 2 -35.92 -46.72 -16.14
C PHE A 2 -35.58 -46.27 -17.56
N GLN A 3 -35.93 -45.02 -17.90
CA GLN A 3 -35.61 -44.42 -19.19
C GLN A 3 -34.10 -44.15 -19.26
N ARG A 4 -33.45 -44.66 -20.31
CA ARG A 4 -32.04 -44.38 -20.61
C ARG A 4 -31.91 -42.93 -21.08
N LEU A 5 -31.06 -42.14 -20.42
CA LEU A 5 -30.70 -40.79 -20.86
C LEU A 5 -29.73 -40.87 -22.06
N ASN A 6 -30.09 -40.22 -23.16
CA ASN A 6 -29.30 -40.15 -24.40
C ASN A 6 -28.07 -39.22 -24.24
N PRO A 7 -26.85 -39.64 -24.62
CA PRO A 7 -25.63 -38.85 -24.46
C PRO A 7 -25.37 -37.89 -25.64
N HIS A 8 -26.35 -37.05 -26.00
CA HIS A 8 -26.16 -36.06 -27.07
C HIS A 8 -26.72 -34.68 -26.71
N GLN A 9 -26.19 -34.12 -25.62
CA GLN A 9 -26.13 -32.67 -25.45
C GLN A 9 -24.66 -32.27 -25.30
N THR A 10 -23.98 -32.15 -26.43
CA THR A 10 -22.62 -31.61 -26.47
C THR A 10 -22.71 -30.09 -26.45
N ASN A 11 -22.28 -29.45 -25.36
CA ASN A 11 -22.27 -27.98 -25.21
C ASN A 11 -21.55 -27.29 -26.39
N PRO A 12 -22.22 -26.45 -27.20
CA PRO A 12 -21.64 -25.89 -28.43
C PRO A 12 -20.47 -24.93 -28.19
N VAL A 13 -20.45 -24.27 -27.03
CA VAL A 13 -19.40 -23.32 -26.62
C VAL A 13 -18.03 -23.97 -26.40
N GLY A 14 -17.98 -25.25 -26.02
CA GLY A 14 -16.72 -25.97 -25.77
C GLY A 14 -15.93 -26.31 -27.04
N TYR A 15 -16.58 -26.38 -28.20
CA TYR A 15 -15.93 -26.71 -29.48
C TYR A 15 -15.23 -25.51 -30.12
N MET A 16 -15.73 -24.29 -29.89
CA MET A 16 -15.08 -23.06 -30.36
C MET A 16 -13.83 -22.74 -29.53
N TYR A 17 -13.87 -23.02 -28.23
CA TYR A 17 -12.74 -22.81 -27.31
C TYR A 17 -11.53 -23.70 -27.64
N ARG A 18 -11.78 -24.97 -27.98
CA ARG A 18 -10.74 -25.94 -28.36
C ARG A 18 -10.09 -25.68 -29.71
N ARG A 19 -10.76 -24.98 -30.64
CA ARG A 19 -10.24 -24.71 -31.99
C ARG A 19 -9.20 -23.57 -32.01
N ASN A 20 -9.31 -22.63 -31.08
CA ASN A 20 -8.49 -21.42 -31.03
C ASN A 20 -7.45 -21.44 -29.90
N HIS A 21 -7.42 -22.48 -29.07
CA HIS A 21 -6.40 -22.65 -28.05
C HIS A 21 -5.21 -23.44 -28.62
N PRO A 22 -4.03 -22.82 -28.78
CA PRO A 22 -2.82 -23.58 -29.04
C PRO A 22 -2.61 -24.62 -27.94
N GLY A 23 -2.06 -25.78 -28.30
CA GLY A 23 -1.71 -26.82 -27.34
C GLY A 23 -0.76 -26.29 -26.28
N LEU A 24 -0.83 -26.83 -25.06
CA LEU A 24 -0.02 -26.38 -23.93
C LEU A 24 1.49 -26.40 -24.24
N SER A 25 1.96 -27.37 -25.03
CA SER A 25 3.35 -27.45 -25.49
C SER A 25 3.75 -26.25 -26.33
N VAL A 26 2.91 -25.84 -27.29
CA VAL A 26 3.18 -24.69 -28.18
C VAL A 26 3.26 -23.40 -27.37
N VAL A 27 2.36 -23.22 -26.40
CA VAL A 27 2.38 -22.04 -25.52
C VAL A 27 3.63 -22.03 -24.65
N LYS A 28 4.03 -23.20 -24.13
CA LYS A 28 5.24 -23.33 -23.32
C LYS A 28 6.49 -22.99 -24.13
N GLU A 29 6.66 -23.55 -25.32
CA GLU A 29 7.77 -23.24 -26.21
C GLU A 29 7.82 -21.75 -26.59
N LEU A 30 6.65 -21.14 -26.83
CA LEU A 30 6.51 -19.71 -27.11
C LEU A 30 6.90 -18.83 -25.92
N ALA A 31 6.57 -19.25 -24.71
CA ALA A 31 6.93 -18.55 -23.48
C ALA A 31 8.42 -18.70 -23.21
N ASP A 32 8.96 -19.92 -23.29
CA ASP A 32 10.37 -20.22 -23.03
C ASP A 32 11.29 -19.43 -23.97
N ARG A 33 10.99 -19.37 -25.28
CA ARG A 33 11.75 -18.54 -26.23
C ARG A 33 11.69 -17.05 -25.91
N TYR A 34 10.55 -16.56 -25.43
CA TYR A 34 10.36 -15.15 -25.13
C TYR A 34 11.10 -14.77 -23.85
N MET A 35 11.05 -15.63 -22.83
CA MET A 35 11.81 -15.43 -21.59
C MET A 35 13.30 -15.43 -21.85
N ALA A 36 13.81 -16.36 -22.67
CA ALA A 36 15.22 -16.37 -23.06
C ALA A 36 15.64 -15.06 -23.75
N TRP A 37 14.89 -14.60 -24.76
CA TRP A 37 15.15 -13.33 -25.43
C TRP A 37 15.07 -12.12 -24.48
N PHE A 38 14.10 -12.12 -23.57
CA PHE A 38 13.92 -11.04 -22.60
C PHE A 38 15.07 -11.00 -21.60
N ASP A 39 15.52 -12.15 -21.11
CA ASP A 39 16.64 -12.25 -20.17
C ASP A 39 17.94 -11.76 -20.83
N GLU A 40 18.23 -12.16 -22.07
CA GLU A 40 19.36 -11.64 -22.85
C GLU A 40 19.30 -10.11 -22.97
N MET A 41 18.15 -9.55 -23.38
CA MET A 41 17.95 -8.11 -23.49
C MET A 41 18.17 -7.40 -22.14
N LYS A 42 17.71 -8.01 -21.03
CA LYS A 42 17.86 -7.43 -19.69
C LYS A 42 19.30 -7.46 -19.19
N GLU A 43 20.04 -8.51 -19.51
CA GLU A 43 21.45 -8.62 -19.18
C GLU A 43 22.29 -7.57 -19.93
N GLU A 44 22.04 -7.36 -21.22
CA GLU A 44 22.70 -6.31 -21.99
C GLU A 44 22.43 -4.91 -21.42
N ASP A 45 21.16 -4.62 -21.09
CA ASP A 45 20.77 -3.37 -20.45
C ASP A 45 21.36 -3.18 -19.04
N LYS A 46 21.66 -4.29 -18.35
CA LYS A 46 22.34 -4.26 -17.05
C LYS A 46 23.82 -3.95 -17.27
N ARG A 47 24.48 -4.65 -18.19
CA ARG A 47 25.89 -4.45 -18.55
C ARG A 47 26.15 -3.01 -19.01
N ARG A 48 25.33 -2.48 -19.93
CA ARG A 48 25.43 -1.08 -20.39
C ARG A 48 25.33 -0.08 -19.23
N ARG A 49 24.45 -0.32 -18.26
CA ARG A 49 24.29 0.55 -17.09
C ARG A 49 25.48 0.47 -16.14
N GLU A 50 26.10 -0.70 -16.00
CA GLU A 50 27.32 -0.88 -15.22
C GLU A 50 28.51 -0.22 -15.90
N GLU A 51 28.63 -0.34 -17.22
CA GLU A 51 29.63 0.40 -18.03
C GLU A 51 29.46 1.91 -17.84
N LEU A 52 28.24 2.45 -17.99
CA LEU A 52 27.94 3.87 -17.77
C LEU A 52 28.22 4.35 -16.34
N LYS A 53 28.09 3.47 -15.32
CA LYS A 53 28.43 3.82 -13.94
C LYS A 53 29.94 3.89 -13.71
N ASN A 54 30.69 3.07 -14.44
CA ASN A 54 32.13 2.94 -14.31
C ASN A 54 32.89 3.95 -15.18
N GLN A 55 32.25 4.51 -16.21
CA GLN A 55 32.78 5.64 -16.97
C GLN A 55 32.80 6.89 -16.06
N VAL A 56 34.00 7.35 -15.74
CA VAL A 56 34.24 8.65 -15.10
C VAL A 56 34.55 9.62 -16.24
N ASP A 57 33.78 10.71 -16.32
CA ASP A 57 33.95 11.70 -17.38
C ASP A 57 35.32 12.41 -17.29
N ASP A 58 35.78 12.99 -18.40
CA ASP A 58 37.07 13.71 -18.51
C ASP A 58 37.20 14.88 -17.50
N GLU A 59 36.08 15.35 -16.95
CA GLU A 59 35.98 16.40 -15.92
C GLU A 59 35.91 15.86 -14.47
N ALA A 60 36.19 14.58 -14.25
CA ALA A 60 36.19 13.89 -12.94
C ALA A 60 34.84 13.88 -12.19
N PHE A 61 33.72 14.07 -12.89
CA PHE A 61 32.38 13.89 -12.33
C PHE A 61 31.88 12.46 -12.59
N GLN A 62 31.28 11.84 -11.56
CA GLN A 62 30.65 10.53 -11.67
C GLN A 62 29.13 10.67 -11.78
N THR A 63 28.54 10.11 -12.83
CA THR A 63 27.09 10.11 -13.02
C THR A 63 26.40 9.17 -12.01
N VAL A 64 25.65 9.75 -11.06
CA VAL A 64 24.88 8.98 -10.06
C VAL A 64 23.62 8.41 -10.70
N MET A 65 23.69 7.15 -11.11
CA MET A 65 22.51 6.38 -11.51
C MET A 65 21.85 5.76 -10.29
N ASN A 66 20.51 5.89 -10.18
CA ASN A 66 19.76 5.20 -9.14
C ASN A 66 19.89 3.68 -9.35
N THR A 67 20.57 3.01 -8.41
CA THR A 67 20.83 1.56 -8.46
C THR A 67 19.56 0.73 -8.35
N LYS A 68 18.50 1.31 -7.78
CA LYS A 68 17.19 0.69 -7.76
C LYS A 68 16.46 1.09 -9.04
N LYS A 69 16.37 0.15 -9.98
CA LYS A 69 15.20 0.13 -10.86
C LYS A 69 14.03 0.08 -9.88
N ARG A 70 13.25 1.15 -9.76
CA ARG A 70 11.86 0.98 -9.34
C ARG A 70 11.38 -0.09 -10.32
N GLY A 71 11.15 -1.30 -9.83
CA GLY A 71 10.40 -2.26 -10.62
C GLY A 71 9.14 -1.53 -11.08
N ILE A 72 8.39 -2.14 -11.98
CA ILE A 72 6.97 -1.86 -11.99
C ILE A 72 6.50 -2.33 -10.61
N VAL A 73 6.66 -1.48 -9.60
CA VAL A 73 5.98 -1.56 -8.33
C VAL A 73 4.56 -1.66 -8.80
N GLN A 74 3.96 -2.83 -8.60
CA GLN A 74 2.60 -3.09 -9.04
C GLN A 74 1.82 -1.85 -8.61
N ALA A 75 1.22 -1.15 -9.57
CA ALA A 75 0.53 0.10 -9.29
C ALA A 75 -0.48 -0.09 -8.14
N GLU A 76 -0.97 -1.31 -7.99
CA GLU A 76 -1.78 -1.81 -6.89
C GLU A 76 -1.12 -1.74 -5.49
N GLU A 77 0.14 -2.14 -5.33
CA GLU A 77 0.83 -2.12 -4.03
C GLU A 77 1.16 -0.68 -3.58
N VAL A 78 1.46 0.20 -4.54
CA VAL A 78 1.67 1.63 -4.28
C VAL A 78 0.37 2.34 -3.91
N LEU A 79 -0.77 1.90 -4.45
CA LEU A 79 -2.10 2.38 -4.05
C LEU A 79 -2.57 1.81 -2.70
N ALA A 80 -2.13 0.61 -2.34
CA ALA A 80 -2.51 -0.06 -1.09
C ALA A 80 -1.72 0.42 0.14
N THR A 81 -0.50 0.92 -0.05
CA THR A 81 0.19 1.59 1.05
C THR A 81 -0.42 2.98 1.22
N PRO A 82 -1.07 3.30 2.37
CA PRO A 82 -1.48 4.67 2.62
C PRO A 82 -0.20 5.50 2.57
N THR A 83 -0.13 6.38 1.57
CA THR A 83 0.94 7.37 1.43
C THR A 83 1.23 7.90 2.83
N LYS A 84 2.42 7.56 3.37
CA LYS A 84 2.83 8.03 4.69
C LYS A 84 2.67 9.54 4.62
N LYS A 85 1.64 10.09 5.29
CA LYS A 85 1.31 11.52 5.24
C LYS A 85 2.63 12.22 5.48
N GLN A 86 3.16 12.86 4.44
CA GLN A 86 4.41 13.59 4.59
C GLN A 86 4.11 14.57 5.71
N LYS A 87 4.88 14.49 6.81
CA LYS A 87 4.76 15.46 7.89
C LYS A 87 4.89 16.81 7.20
N SER A 88 3.89 17.67 7.33
CA SER A 88 3.94 19.02 6.80
C SER A 88 5.28 19.62 7.24
N LYS A 89 5.97 20.28 6.30
CA LYS A 89 7.26 20.93 6.61
C LYS A 89 7.07 22.13 7.55
N GLU A 90 5.84 22.43 7.92
CA GLU A 90 5.45 23.44 8.89
C GLU A 90 5.79 22.94 10.29
N LEU A 91 6.75 23.61 10.94
CA LEU A 91 6.95 23.43 12.36
C LEU A 91 5.82 24.16 13.09
N ASP A 92 4.74 23.45 13.42
CA ASP A 92 3.62 23.97 14.23
C ASP A 92 4.03 24.41 15.65
N ASN A 93 5.33 24.34 15.97
CA ASN A 93 5.91 24.63 17.27
C ASN A 93 7.27 25.32 17.13
N PHE A 94 7.35 26.35 16.30
CA PHE A 94 8.60 27.10 16.10
C PHE A 94 9.13 27.70 17.40
N TYR A 95 8.25 28.09 18.32
CA TYR A 95 8.63 28.70 19.59
C TYR A 95 8.24 27.86 20.82
N ARG A 96 9.12 27.85 21.82
CA ARG A 96 8.89 27.16 23.09
C ARG A 96 7.65 27.66 23.85
N PHE A 97 7.25 28.92 23.67
CA PHE A 97 6.06 29.45 24.33
C PHE A 97 4.76 28.86 23.77
N GLN A 98 4.69 28.52 22.47
CA GLN A 98 3.52 27.91 21.83
C GLN A 98 3.14 26.61 22.55
N THR A 99 4.11 25.69 22.69
CA THR A 99 3.91 24.43 23.42
C THR A 99 3.52 24.63 24.89
N ARG A 100 4.00 25.70 25.54
CA ARG A 100 3.66 26.01 26.94
C ARG A 100 2.24 26.54 27.07
N GLU A 101 1.80 27.38 26.14
CA GLU A 101 0.45 27.91 26.11
C GLU A 101 -0.58 26.83 25.77
N GLU A 102 -0.30 25.98 24.78
CA GLU A 102 -1.16 24.84 24.46
C GLU A 102 -1.35 23.91 25.66
N LYS A 103 -0.26 23.55 26.36
CA LYS A 103 -0.34 22.73 27.57
C LYS A 103 -1.12 23.41 28.69
N ARG A 104 -0.94 24.72 28.88
CA ARG A 104 -1.72 25.50 29.85
C ARG A 104 -3.21 25.51 29.50
N HIS A 105 -3.54 25.68 28.22
CA HIS A 105 -4.91 25.65 27.74
C HIS A 105 -5.55 24.28 27.98
N GLN A 106 -4.85 23.19 27.63
CA GLN A 106 -5.30 21.82 27.90
C GLN A 106 -5.56 21.57 29.39
N LEU A 107 -4.66 22.01 30.28
CA LEU A 107 -4.84 21.89 31.72
C LEU A 107 -6.02 22.71 32.24
N LYS A 108 -6.27 23.89 31.66
CA LYS A 108 -7.43 24.73 32.01
C LYS A 108 -8.74 24.03 31.65
N THR A 109 -8.87 23.55 30.42
CA THR A 109 -10.04 22.79 29.96
C THR A 109 -10.27 21.53 30.81
N LEU A 110 -9.20 20.84 31.21
CA LEU A 110 -9.30 19.66 32.07
C LEU A 110 -9.87 20.01 33.46
N ARG A 111 -9.44 21.12 34.05
CA ARG A 111 -9.94 21.60 35.36
C ARG A 111 -11.42 22.00 35.28
N GLU A 112 -11.81 22.72 34.23
CA GLU A 112 -13.20 23.12 34.01
C GLU A 112 -14.12 21.89 33.95
N ARG A 113 -13.77 20.89 33.13
CA ARG A 113 -14.52 19.62 33.04
C ARG A 113 -14.58 18.87 34.37
N PHE A 114 -13.47 18.84 35.10
CA PHE A 114 -13.42 18.16 36.40
C PHE A 114 -14.34 18.83 37.43
N GLU A 115 -14.42 20.16 37.44
CA GLU A 115 -15.33 20.89 38.33
C GLU A 115 -16.80 20.64 37.98
N GLU A 116 -17.14 20.63 36.69
CA GLU A 116 -18.48 20.27 36.21
C GLU A 116 -18.88 18.85 36.64
N ASP A 117 -18.00 17.88 36.42
CA ASP A 117 -18.23 16.48 36.81
C ASP A 117 -18.37 16.34 38.33
N ARG A 118 -17.52 17.04 39.09
CA ARG A 118 -17.61 17.05 40.56
C ARG A 118 -18.96 17.58 41.02
N GLN A 119 -19.44 18.69 40.44
CA GLN A 119 -20.75 19.25 40.77
C GLN A 119 -21.89 18.30 40.40
N LEU A 120 -21.81 17.62 39.26
CA LEU A 120 -22.79 16.63 38.84
C LEU A 120 -22.84 15.45 39.83
N VAL A 121 -21.68 14.91 40.21
CA VAL A 121 -21.58 13.82 41.19
C VAL A 121 -22.13 14.25 42.55
N GLU A 122 -21.86 15.48 43.00
CA GLU A 122 -22.41 16.00 44.26
C GLU A 122 -23.94 16.12 44.22
N LYS A 123 -24.52 16.58 43.09
CA LYS A 123 -25.98 16.60 42.88
C LYS A 123 -26.57 15.18 42.93
N MET A 124 -25.95 14.23 42.25
CA MET A 124 -26.39 12.82 42.24
C MET A 124 -26.28 12.18 43.63
N LYS A 125 -25.18 12.44 44.35
CA LYS A 125 -25.01 11.98 45.74
C LYS A 125 -26.07 12.55 46.67
N LYS A 126 -26.45 13.83 46.51
CA LYS A 126 -27.53 14.44 47.30
C LYS A 126 -28.89 13.81 46.97
N ALA A 127 -29.18 13.57 45.70
CA ALA A 127 -30.41 12.90 45.25
C ALA A 127 -30.49 11.45 45.73
N ASN A 128 -29.37 10.72 45.72
CA ASN A 128 -29.29 9.31 46.11
C ASN A 128 -29.03 9.10 47.62
N LYS A 129 -29.16 10.12 48.48
CA LYS A 129 -29.20 9.93 49.93
C LYS A 129 -30.51 9.28 50.34
N PHE A 130 -30.67 8.02 49.98
CA PHE A 130 -31.71 7.14 50.47
C PHE A 130 -31.46 6.87 51.96
N ARG A 131 -32.41 7.26 52.80
CA ARG A 131 -32.46 6.87 54.21
C ARG A 131 -33.41 5.67 54.32
N PRO A 132 -32.92 4.44 54.49
CA PRO A 132 -33.81 3.34 54.86
C PRO A 132 -34.32 3.58 56.29
N GLU A 133 -35.64 3.49 56.46
CA GLU A 133 -36.28 3.21 57.76
C GLU A 133 -35.96 1.76 58.16
#